data_AF-A0A933NGC3-F1
#
_entry.id   AF-A0A933NGC3-F1
#
_cell.length_a   1.000
_cell.length_b   1.000
_cell.length_c   1.000
_cell.angle_alpha   90.00
_cell.angle_beta   90.00
_cell.angle_gamma   90.00
#
_symmetry.space_group_name_H-M   'P 1'
#
loop_
_entity.id
_entity.type
_entity.pdbx_description
1 polymer ?
#
loop_
_entity_poly.entity_id
_entity_poly.type
_entity_poly.pdbx_seq_one_letter_code
_entity_poly.pdbx_strand_id
1 'polypeptide(L)'
;MTRRIIGVGNRYVPEDSAGPRVIDLLARQALPDGVEAIDGGLAGLDLLRFMEGARRVILVDTVTGFARPGEIVVLRPEELSACSAARHDHAAGLTYLLKVLPAVLDGDLPRIRIVGLERPLPDDRLSEAAAVALALATDPAL
;
A
#
# COMPACT_ATOMS: atom_id res chain seq x y z
N MET A 1 14.78 -9.21 -9.80
CA MET A 1 14.14 -9.11 -8.47
C MET A 1 13.00 -8.13 -8.55
N THR A 2 11.79 -8.57 -8.20
CA THR A 2 10.54 -7.85 -8.46
C THR A 2 10.24 -6.83 -7.36
N ARG A 3 9.74 -5.66 -7.76
CA ARG A 3 9.21 -4.60 -6.90
C ARG A 3 7.71 -4.49 -7.17
N ARG A 4 6.89 -4.47 -6.13
CA ARG A 4 5.42 -4.47 -6.29
C ARG A 4 4.81 -3.23 -5.67
N ILE A 5 3.86 -2.64 -6.35
CA ILE A 5 2.95 -1.62 -5.83
C ILE A 5 1.58 -2.27 -5.74
N ILE A 6 1.01 -2.33 -4.54
CA ILE A 6 -0.23 -3.06 -4.28
C ILE A 6 -1.27 -2.09 -3.73
N GLY A 7 -2.36 -1.92 -4.46
CA GLY A 7 -3.51 -1.13 -4.01
C GLY A 7 -4.39 -1.95 -3.09
N VAL A 8 -4.66 -1.44 -1.89
CA VAL A 8 -5.55 -2.04 -0.90
C VAL A 8 -6.79 -1.16 -0.78
N GLY A 9 -7.94 -1.80 -0.56
CA GLY A 9 -9.22 -1.14 -0.33
C GLY A 9 -10.32 -1.59 -1.27
N ASN A 10 -11.52 -1.05 -1.06
CA ASN A 10 -12.73 -1.38 -1.78
C ASN A 10 -13.04 -0.33 -2.86
N ARG A 11 -12.85 -0.71 -4.13
CA ARG A 11 -13.17 0.14 -5.30
C ARG A 11 -14.62 0.65 -5.35
N TYR A 12 -15.55 -0.02 -4.68
CA TYR A 12 -16.97 0.36 -4.66
C TYR A 12 -17.36 1.25 -3.48
N VAL A 13 -16.46 1.46 -2.52
CA VAL A 13 -16.68 2.36 -1.37
C VAL A 13 -15.83 3.61 -1.61
N PRO A 14 -16.44 4.78 -1.90
CA PRO A 14 -15.70 6.00 -2.24
C PRO A 14 -14.65 6.39 -1.19
N GLU A 15 -14.92 6.10 0.08
CA GLU A 15 -14.05 6.33 1.22
C GLU A 15 -12.79 5.47 1.19
N ASP A 16 -12.86 4.27 0.62
CA ASP A 16 -11.80 3.24 0.65
C ASP A 16 -11.22 2.95 -0.75
N SER A 17 -11.71 3.65 -1.77
CA SER A 17 -11.37 3.39 -3.18
C SER A 17 -9.98 3.88 -3.61
N ALA A 18 -9.21 4.53 -2.74
CA ALA A 18 -7.97 5.22 -3.13
C ALA A 18 -6.91 4.25 -3.68
N GLY A 19 -6.66 3.13 -3.00
CA GLY A 19 -5.67 2.14 -3.43
C GLY A 19 -5.93 1.60 -4.84
N PRO A 20 -7.09 0.99 -5.12
CA PRO A 20 -7.44 0.52 -6.46
C PRO A 20 -7.39 1.62 -7.53
N ARG A 21 -7.83 2.84 -7.20
CA ARG A 21 -7.78 3.97 -8.15
C ARG A 21 -6.34 4.41 -8.47
N VAL A 22 -5.42 4.35 -7.51
CA VAL A 22 -3.99 4.59 -7.78
C VAL A 22 -3.42 3.51 -8.70
N ILE A 23 -3.79 2.24 -8.49
CA ILE A 23 -3.39 1.14 -9.38
C ILE A 23 -3.93 1.34 -10.79
N ASP A 24 -5.18 1.76 -10.95
CA ASP A 24 -5.76 2.07 -12.27
C ASP A 24 -4.99 3.18 -13.00
N LEU A 25 -4.43 4.15 -12.27
CA LEU A 25 -3.56 5.20 -12.85
C LEU A 25 -2.19 4.66 -13.26
N LEU A 26 -1.59 3.80 -12.44
CA LEU A 26 -0.30 3.17 -12.73
C LEU A 26 -0.38 2.19 -13.90
N ALA A 27 -1.49 1.45 -14.01
CA ALA A 27 -1.73 0.51 -15.11
C ALA A 27 -1.84 1.18 -16.49
N ARG A 28 -2.10 2.50 -16.53
CA ARG A 28 -2.14 3.30 -17.76
C ARG A 28 -0.77 3.85 -18.17
N GLN A 29 0.27 3.59 -17.40
CA GLN A 29 1.63 4.11 -17.59
C GLN A 29 2.59 2.98 -17.97
N ALA A 30 3.68 3.32 -18.65
CA ALA A 30 4.80 2.40 -18.81
C ALA A 30 5.58 2.35 -17.49
N LEU A 31 5.48 1.23 -16.78
CA LEU A 31 6.21 1.04 -15.52
C LEU A 31 7.68 0.68 -15.80
N PRO A 32 8.62 1.11 -14.93
CA PRO A 32 10.02 0.72 -15.03
C PRO A 32 10.22 -0.79 -14.92
N ASP A 33 11.30 -1.29 -15.52
CA ASP A 33 11.62 -2.72 -15.53
C ASP A 33 11.66 -3.32 -14.10
N GLY A 34 10.90 -4.40 -13.93
CA GLY A 34 10.78 -5.13 -12.68
C GLY A 34 9.91 -4.45 -11.61
N VAL A 35 9.09 -3.46 -12.00
CA VAL A 35 8.00 -2.91 -11.18
C VAL A 35 6.66 -3.44 -11.68
N GLU A 36 5.84 -3.97 -10.76
CA GLU A 36 4.49 -4.46 -11.03
C GLU A 36 3.47 -3.65 -10.21
N ALA A 37 2.36 -3.26 -10.82
CA ALA A 37 1.20 -2.68 -10.12
C ALA A 37 0.09 -3.73 -10.02
N ILE A 38 -0.42 -3.95 -8.81
CA ILE A 38 -1.35 -5.04 -8.48
C ILE A 38 -2.53 -4.46 -7.71
N ASP A 39 -3.76 -4.77 -8.14
CA ASP A 39 -4.95 -4.52 -7.34
C ASP A 39 -5.09 -5.67 -6.31
N GLY A 40 -4.80 -5.36 -5.05
CA GLY A 40 -4.91 -6.29 -3.92
C GLY A 40 -6.30 -6.32 -3.29
N GLY A 41 -7.17 -5.37 -3.61
CA GLY A 41 -8.52 -5.24 -3.08
C GLY A 41 -8.58 -5.41 -1.55
N LEU A 42 -9.45 -6.32 -1.10
CA LEU A 42 -9.70 -6.63 0.32
C LEU A 42 -9.05 -7.95 0.76
N ALA A 43 -7.99 -8.38 0.09
CA ALA A 43 -7.43 -9.72 0.24
C ALA A 43 -6.87 -10.01 1.65
N GLY A 44 -6.55 -8.99 2.46
CA GLY A 44 -6.04 -9.17 3.82
C GLY A 44 -4.83 -10.10 3.85
N LEU A 45 -4.95 -11.27 4.49
CA LEU A 45 -3.90 -12.28 4.52
C LEU A 45 -3.52 -12.86 3.15
N ASP A 46 -4.46 -12.91 2.20
CA ASP A 46 -4.19 -13.43 0.85
C ASP A 46 -3.28 -12.49 0.04
N LEU A 47 -2.93 -11.31 0.56
CA LEU A 47 -1.84 -10.48 0.03
C LEU A 47 -0.46 -11.12 0.24
N LEU A 48 -0.32 -12.14 1.10
CA LEU A 48 0.94 -12.84 1.36
C LEU A 48 1.58 -13.37 0.07
N ARG A 49 0.79 -13.89 -0.87
CA ARG A 49 1.28 -14.37 -2.18
C ARG A 49 1.96 -13.29 -3.02
N PHE A 50 1.65 -12.02 -2.76
CA PHE A 50 2.28 -10.88 -3.42
C PHE A 50 3.52 -10.37 -2.66
N MET A 51 3.76 -10.85 -1.45
CA MET A 51 4.99 -10.57 -0.70
C MET A 51 6.12 -11.49 -1.12
N GLU A 52 5.80 -12.74 -1.46
CA GLU A 52 6.78 -13.78 -1.79
C GLU A 52 7.60 -13.45 -3.04
N GLY A 53 8.92 -13.54 -2.93
CA GLY A 53 9.87 -13.23 -4.01
C GLY A 53 9.97 -11.74 -4.39
N ALA A 54 9.21 -10.85 -3.73
CA ALA A 54 9.39 -9.42 -3.90
C ALA A 54 10.62 -8.96 -3.09
N ARG A 55 11.44 -8.12 -3.70
CA ARG A 55 12.48 -7.38 -2.96
C ARG A 55 11.88 -6.23 -2.16
N ARG A 56 10.77 -5.68 -2.67
CA ARG A 56 10.15 -4.46 -2.15
C ARG A 56 8.67 -4.47 -2.46
N VAL A 57 7.87 -4.02 -1.50
CA VAL A 57 6.43 -3.87 -1.64
C VAL A 57 6.01 -2.48 -1.14
N ILE A 58 5.30 -1.76 -2.00
CA ILE A 58 4.66 -0.49 -1.67
C ILE A 58 3.17 -0.74 -1.60
N LEU A 59 2.61 -0.68 -0.40
CA LEU A 59 1.18 -0.74 -0.17
C LEU A 59 0.59 0.65 -0.38
N VAL A 60 -0.54 0.77 -1.08
CA VAL A 60 -1.27 2.02 -1.25
C VAL A 60 -2.65 1.83 -0.68
N ASP A 61 -3.01 2.60 0.34
CA ASP A 61 -4.26 2.41 1.07
C ASP A 61 -4.85 3.75 1.53
N THR A 62 -6.15 3.78 1.79
CA THR A 62 -6.77 4.89 2.50
C THR A 62 -6.42 4.77 3.99
N VAL A 63 -6.00 5.87 4.62
CA VAL A 63 -5.68 5.88 6.06
C VAL A 63 -6.43 6.98 6.79
N THR A 64 -6.46 6.91 8.12
CA THR A 64 -7.07 7.92 8.98
C THR A 64 -6.27 8.11 10.26
N GLY A 65 -5.86 9.34 10.56
CA GLY A 65 -5.21 9.73 11.82
C GLY A 65 -3.67 9.68 11.80
N PHE A 66 -3.06 9.59 10.64
CA PHE A 66 -1.61 9.59 10.40
C PHE A 66 -1.09 10.91 9.84
N ALA A 67 -1.94 11.71 9.17
CA ALA A 67 -1.62 13.05 8.69
C ALA A 67 -2.87 13.94 8.65
N ARG A 68 -2.79 15.15 8.06
CA ARG A 68 -3.97 16.01 7.93
C ARG A 68 -4.85 15.49 6.78
N PRO A 69 -6.19 15.72 6.86
CA PRO A 69 -7.09 15.43 5.75
C PRO A 69 -6.57 15.88 4.38
N GLY A 70 -6.59 14.98 3.41
CA GLY A 70 -6.14 15.23 2.04
C GLY A 70 -4.63 15.19 1.83
N GLU A 71 -3.84 14.87 2.86
CA GLU A 71 -2.41 14.65 2.73
C GLU A 71 -2.08 13.19 2.38
N ILE A 72 -0.90 13.01 1.79
CA ILE A 72 -0.29 11.70 1.57
C ILE A 72 0.78 11.50 2.65
N VAL A 73 0.77 10.35 3.29
CA VAL A 73 1.75 9.96 4.30
C VAL A 73 2.46 8.69 3.88
N VAL A 74 3.76 8.60 4.16
CA VAL A 74 4.55 7.38 3.91
C VAL A 74 4.92 6.76 5.25
N LEU A 75 4.39 5.58 5.52
CA LEU A 75 4.53 4.85 6.77
C LEU A 75 5.40 3.61 6.59
N ARG A 76 6.04 3.19 7.68
CA ARG A 76 6.61 1.86 7.84
C ARG A 76 5.58 0.92 8.47
N PRO A 77 5.75 -0.41 8.34
CA PRO A 77 4.84 -1.39 8.94
C PRO A 77 4.57 -1.19 10.43
N GLU A 78 5.59 -0.79 11.20
CA GLU A 78 5.51 -0.60 12.65
C GLU A 78 4.66 0.63 13.01
N GLU A 79 4.70 1.66 12.17
CA GLU A 79 3.94 2.90 12.36
C GLU A 79 2.45 2.68 12.13
N LEU A 80 2.08 1.85 11.15
CA LEU A 80 0.68 1.47 10.90
C LEU A 80 0.11 0.65 12.07
N SER A 81 0.91 -0.27 12.62
CA SER A 81 0.48 -1.19 13.68
C SER A 81 0.24 -0.50 15.03
N ALA A 82 0.99 0.57 15.33
CA ALA A 82 0.92 1.31 16.59
C ALA A 82 -0.40 2.10 16.77
N CYS A 83 -1.10 2.44 15.68
CA CYS A 83 -2.32 3.25 15.71
C CYS A 83 -3.63 2.42 15.71
N SER A 84 -3.55 1.09 15.63
CA SER A 84 -4.74 0.21 15.45
C SER A 84 -5.72 0.12 16.63
N ALA A 85 -5.51 0.90 17.70
CA ALA A 85 -6.39 0.90 18.87
C ALA A 85 -7.82 1.44 18.61
N ALA A 86 -8.10 2.03 17.44
CA ALA A 86 -9.42 2.60 17.16
C ALA A 86 -9.77 2.56 15.68
N ARG A 87 -10.15 1.38 15.15
CA ARG A 87 -11.24 1.20 14.15
C ARG A 87 -11.25 -0.22 13.58
N HIS A 88 -12.41 -0.87 13.69
CA HIS A 88 -12.72 -2.12 13.00
C HIS A 88 -12.98 -1.84 11.52
N ASP A 89 -11.92 -1.64 10.75
CA ASP A 89 -12.00 -1.49 9.30
C ASP A 89 -11.10 -2.52 8.62
N HIS A 90 -11.19 -2.65 7.30
CA HIS A 90 -10.39 -3.56 6.46
C HIS A 90 -8.87 -3.49 6.73
N ALA A 91 -8.39 -2.42 7.36
CA ALA A 91 -7.07 -2.26 7.97
C ALA A 91 -6.68 -3.35 8.99
N ALA A 92 -7.65 -4.06 9.61
CA ALA A 92 -7.36 -5.19 10.50
C ALA A 92 -6.65 -6.34 9.76
N GLY A 93 -7.03 -6.61 8.51
CA GLY A 93 -6.40 -7.64 7.68
C GLY A 93 -4.97 -7.28 7.29
N LEU A 94 -4.74 -6.03 6.90
CA LEU A 94 -3.41 -5.54 6.52
C LEU A 94 -2.47 -5.46 7.73
N THR A 95 -2.95 -4.94 8.86
CA THR A 95 -2.16 -4.86 10.10
C THR A 95 -1.81 -6.27 10.60
N TYR A 96 -2.77 -7.21 10.54
CA TYR A 96 -2.51 -8.59 10.90
C TYR A 96 -1.49 -9.24 9.95
N LEU A 97 -1.61 -9.05 8.64
CA LEU A 97 -0.63 -9.51 7.66
C LEU A 97 0.77 -9.02 8.00
N LEU A 98 0.95 -7.71 8.18
CA LEU A 98 2.27 -7.12 8.49
C LEU A 98 2.86 -7.70 9.78
N LYS A 99 2.02 -7.99 10.78
CA LYS A 99 2.44 -8.60 12.05
C LYS A 99 2.88 -10.06 11.89
N VAL A 100 2.20 -10.85 11.08
CA VAL A 100 2.52 -12.28 10.90
C VAL A 100 3.57 -12.53 9.84
N LEU A 101 3.77 -11.60 8.91
CA LEU A 101 4.66 -11.75 7.75
C LEU A 101 6.06 -12.29 8.11
N PRO A 102 6.74 -11.78 9.16
CA PRO A 102 8.06 -12.29 9.55
C PRO A 102 8.09 -13.75 10.01
N ALA A 103 6.96 -14.30 10.42
CA ALA A 103 6.84 -15.66 10.91
C ALA A 103 6.35 -16.66 9.85
N VAL A 104 5.75 -16.17 8.75
CA VAL A 104 5.08 -17.02 7.76
C VAL A 104 5.69 -16.93 6.36
N LEU A 105 6.51 -15.91 6.08
CA LEU A 105 7.17 -15.78 4.79
C LEU A 105 8.45 -16.61 4.78
N ASP A 106 8.58 -17.50 3.81
CA ASP A 106 9.82 -18.22 3.54
C ASP A 106 10.82 -17.30 2.82
N GLY A 107 12.04 -17.18 3.36
CA GLY A 107 13.13 -16.40 2.78
C GLY A 107 13.20 -14.94 3.29
N ASP A 108 13.75 -14.06 2.45
CA ASP A 108 13.97 -12.66 2.80
C ASP A 108 12.67 -11.85 2.78
N LEU A 109 12.43 -11.09 3.85
CA LEU A 109 11.31 -10.16 3.90
C LEU A 109 11.47 -9.02 2.88
N PRO A 110 10.42 -8.68 2.11
CA PRO A 110 10.46 -7.50 1.27
C PRO A 110 10.60 -6.25 2.13
N ARG A 111 11.25 -5.23 1.57
CA ARG A 111 11.21 -3.90 2.17
C ARG A 111 9.82 -3.31 1.94
N ILE A 112 9.08 -3.05 3.01
CA ILE A 112 7.69 -2.61 2.94
C ILE A 112 7.59 -1.12 3.30
N ARG A 113 6.81 -0.39 2.51
CA ARG A 113 6.31 0.95 2.84
C ARG A 113 4.81 1.02 2.53
N ILE A 114 4.12 1.90 3.24
CA ILE A 114 2.69 2.17 3.02
C ILE A 114 2.55 3.63 2.61
N VAL A 115 2.00 3.87 1.43
CA VAL A 115 1.53 5.18 0.97
C VAL A 115 0.08 5.29 1.41
N GLY A 116 -0.13 5.97 2.53
CA GLY A 116 -1.44 6.24 3.09
C GLY A 116 -2.01 7.54 2.51
N LEU A 117 -3.27 7.51 2.10
CA LEU A 117 -4.00 8.69 1.68
C LEU A 117 -5.03 9.09 2.74
N GLU A 118 -4.88 10.27 3.35
CA GLU A 118 -5.78 10.77 4.39
C GLU A 118 -7.09 11.32 3.82
N ARG A 119 -8.19 11.04 4.53
CA ARG A 119 -9.54 11.47 4.12
C ARG A 119 -9.96 12.79 4.78
N PRO A 120 -10.86 13.55 4.12
CA PRO A 120 -11.32 13.43 2.72
C PRO A 120 -10.21 13.64 1.68
N LEU A 121 -10.33 12.97 0.52
CA LEU A 121 -9.34 13.01 -0.54
C LEU A 121 -9.73 13.99 -1.67
N PRO A 122 -8.91 15.00 -1.98
CA PRO A 122 -9.04 15.78 -3.21
C PRO A 122 -8.69 14.96 -4.46
N ASP A 123 -9.26 15.30 -5.62
CA ASP A 123 -9.10 14.54 -6.87
C ASP A 123 -7.65 14.51 -7.41
N ASP A 124 -6.86 15.54 -7.14
CA ASP A 124 -5.46 15.66 -7.60
C ASP A 124 -4.48 14.75 -6.83
N ARG A 125 -4.85 14.31 -5.62
CA ARG A 125 -3.97 13.50 -4.76
C ARG A 125 -3.73 12.08 -5.24
N LEU A 126 -4.60 11.51 -6.07
CA LEU A 126 -4.40 10.16 -6.60
C LEU A 126 -3.19 10.08 -7.53
N SER A 127 -2.99 11.10 -8.36
CA SER A 127 -1.83 11.16 -9.27
C SER A 127 -0.52 11.37 -8.50
N GLU A 128 -0.56 12.20 -7.46
CA GLU A 128 0.58 12.40 -6.57
C GLU A 128 0.93 11.11 -5.81
N ALA A 129 -0.06 10.39 -5.28
CA ALA A 129 0.16 9.11 -4.60
C ALA A 129 0.74 8.05 -5.55
N ALA A 130 0.29 8.00 -6.80
CA ALA A 130 0.87 7.13 -7.83
C ALA A 130 2.36 7.46 -8.06
N ALA A 131 2.70 8.75 -8.16
CA ALA A 131 4.08 9.20 -8.34
C ALA A 131 4.96 8.86 -7.12
N VAL A 132 4.45 9.08 -5.90
CA VAL A 132 5.14 8.72 -4.65
C VAL A 132 5.37 7.20 -4.57
N ALA A 133 4.34 6.40 -4.86
CA ALA A 133 4.45 4.95 -4.84
C ALA A 133 5.49 4.44 -5.84
N LEU A 134 5.51 5.02 -7.05
CA LEU A 134 6.49 4.68 -8.07
C LEU A 134 7.91 5.07 -7.66
N ALA A 135 8.09 6.28 -7.14
CA ALA A 135 9.39 6.74 -6.64
C ALA A 135 9.93 5.79 -5.56
N LEU A 136 9.11 5.43 -4.57
CA LEU A 136 9.48 4.49 -3.52
C LEU A 136 9.78 3.08 -4.04
N ALA A 137 9.07 2.62 -5.08
CA ALA A 137 9.32 1.33 -5.70
C ALA A 137 10.67 1.28 -6.43
N THR A 138 11.11 2.41 -6.98
CA THR A 138 12.37 2.54 -7.74
C THR A 138 13.56 3.01 -6.92
N ASP A 139 13.35 3.53 -5.71
CA ASP A 139 14.41 4.10 -4.88
C ASP A 139 15.46 3.04 -4.49
N PRO A 140 16.74 3.23 -4.88
CA PRO A 140 17.82 2.32 -4.52
C PRO A 140 18.30 2.45 -3.06
N ALA A 141 18.00 3.57 -2.39
CA ALA A 141 18.48 3.89 -1.04
C ALA A 141 17.57 3.36 0.07
N LEU A 142 16.29 3.19 -0.22
CA LEU A 142 15.40 2.42 0.64
C LEU A 142 15.68 0.93 0.54
#